data_AF-A0A7V1MPG6-F1
#
_entry.id   AF-A0A7V1MPG6-F1
#
_cell.length_a   1.000
_cell.length_b   1.000
_cell.length_c   1.000
_cell.angle_alpha   90.00
_cell.angle_beta   90.00
_cell.angle_gamma   90.00
#
_symmetry.space_group_name_H-M   'P 1'
#
loop_
_entity.id
_entity.type
_entity.pdbx_description
1 polymer ?
#
loop_
_entity_poly.entity_id
_entity_poly.type
_entity_poly.pdbx_seq_one_letter_code
_entity_poly.pdbx_strand_id
1 'polypeptide(L)' 'MNIIRDEEMNGIMMVPLLCDWKIKRCYVKDCKEKPNTIIAEAGENIPVFGLCESHFQEGNKEGGCKLNLVFAEASKC' A
#
# COMPACT_ATOMS: atom_id res chain seq x y z
N MET A 1 -3.23 -10.62 8.13
CA MET A 1 -2.58 -9.71 7.17
C MET A 1 -2.35 -10.44 5.88
N ASN A 2 -3.02 -10.00 4.82
CA ASN A 2 -2.91 -10.54 3.48
C ASN A 2 -2.11 -9.55 2.63
N ILE A 3 -1.08 -10.06 1.96
CA ILE A 3 -0.20 -9.25 1.10
C ILE A 3 -0.47 -9.67 -0.34
N ILE A 4 -0.86 -8.71 -1.18
CA ILE A 4 -1.07 -8.91 -2.62
C ILE A 4 -0.05 -8.04 -3.34
N ARG A 5 0.79 -8.63 -4.20
CA ARG A 5 1.90 -7.91 -4.83
C ARG A 5 2.29 -8.45 -6.20
N ASP A 6 2.85 -7.55 -7.01
CA ASP A 6 3.42 -7.84 -8.33
C ASP A 6 4.92 -7.49 -8.32
N GLU A 7 5.73 -8.53 -8.13
CA GLU A 7 7.18 -8.46 -8.03
C GLU A 7 7.86 -8.45 -9.42
N GLU A 8 7.19 -8.98 -10.44
CA GLU A 8 7.76 -9.18 -11.77
C GLU A 8 7.62 -7.94 -12.66
N MET A 9 6.48 -7.26 -12.58
CA MET A 9 6.12 -6.15 -13.47
C MET A 9 5.90 -4.82 -12.71
N ASN A 10 6.47 -4.72 -11.51
CA ASN A 10 6.47 -3.50 -10.68
C ASN A 10 5.06 -2.87 -10.51
N GLY A 11 4.07 -3.72 -10.21
CA GLY A 11 2.69 -3.28 -9.99
C GLY A 11 1.89 -3.00 -11.25
N ILE A 12 2.35 -3.35 -12.46
CA ILE A 12 1.53 -3.23 -13.68
C ILE A 12 0.33 -4.18 -13.62
N MET A 13 0.54 -5.43 -13.18
CA MET A 13 -0.54 -6.42 -13.07
C MET A 13 -1.53 -6.08 -11.96
N MET A 14 -1.10 -5.22 -11.02
CA MET A 14 -1.91 -4.75 -9.90
C MET A 14 -2.86 -3.60 -10.27
N VAL A 15 -2.69 -2.94 -11.43
CA VAL A 15 -3.44 -1.72 -11.77
C VAL A 15 -4.97 -1.90 -11.66
N PRO A 16 -5.59 -2.96 -12.20
CA PRO A 16 -7.05 -3.14 -12.07
C PRO A 16 -7.50 -3.21 -10.61
N LEU A 17 -6.77 -3.93 -9.77
CA LEU A 17 -7.09 -4.10 -8.36
C LEU A 17 -6.86 -2.81 -7.55
N LEU A 18 -5.79 -2.08 -7.86
CA LEU A 18 -5.53 -0.76 -7.26
C LEU A 18 -6.65 0.24 -7.57
N CYS A 19 -7.18 0.21 -8.80
CA CYS A 19 -8.31 1.04 -9.20
C CYS A 19 -9.60 0.65 -8.47
N ASP A 20 -9.92 -0.64 -8.42
CA ASP A 20 -11.13 -1.16 -7.75
C ASP A 20 -11.13 -0.79 -6.26
N TRP A 21 -9.99 -0.94 -5.59
CA TRP A 21 -9.85 -0.66 -4.17
C TRP A 21 -9.52 0.81 -3.86
N LYS A 22 -9.55 1.67 -4.88
CA LYS A 22 -9.29 3.12 -4.80
C LYS A 22 -7.93 3.49 -4.20
N ILE A 23 -6.93 2.62 -4.37
CA ILE A 23 -5.55 2.81 -3.91
C ILE A 23 -4.79 3.58 -5.00
N LYS A 24 -4.67 4.90 -4.82
CA LYS A 24 -4.09 5.80 -5.85
C LYS A 24 -2.57 5.97 -5.76
N ARG A 25 -1.98 5.77 -4.59
CA ARG A 25 -0.56 6.03 -4.30
C ARG A 25 -0.10 5.16 -3.13
N CYS A 26 1.21 5.12 -2.89
CA CYS A 26 1.72 4.64 -1.61
C CYS A 26 1.14 5.48 -0.44
N TYR A 27 0.73 4.80 0.62
CA TYR A 27 0.07 5.42 1.78
C TYR A 27 1.05 6.00 2.79
N VAL A 28 2.37 5.82 2.62
CA VAL A 28 3.35 6.51 3.46
C VAL A 28 3.26 8.02 3.23
N LYS A 29 3.30 8.79 4.32
CA LYS A 29 3.25 10.25 4.31
C LYS A 29 4.26 10.82 3.33
N ASP A 30 3.82 11.78 2.52
CA ASP A 30 4.63 12.47 1.50
C ASP A 30 5.19 11.59 0.36
N CYS A 31 4.85 10.29 0.33
CA CYS A 31 5.20 9.42 -0.79
C CYS A 31 4.26 9.63 -1.99
N LYS A 32 4.87 9.75 -3.17
CA LYS A 32 4.20 9.91 -4.48
C LYS A 32 4.42 8.72 -5.41
N GLU A 33 5.10 7.68 -4.95
CA GLU A 33 5.38 6.50 -5.76
C GLU A 33 4.13 5.64 -5.96
N LYS A 34 4.11 4.95 -7.10
CA LYS A 34 3.08 3.97 -7.42
C LYS A 34 3.20 2.77 -6.47
N PRO A 35 2.10 2.30 -5.89
CA PRO A 35 2.12 1.07 -5.11
C PRO A 35 2.27 -0.15 -6.03
N ASN A 36 3.08 -1.11 -5.61
CA ASN A 36 3.15 -2.45 -6.21
C ASN A 36 2.67 -3.54 -5.24
N THR A 37 2.37 -3.15 -4.00
CA THR A 37 1.95 -4.03 -2.91
C THR A 37 0.69 -3.46 -2.27
N ILE A 38 -0.29 -4.33 -1.99
CA ILE A 38 -1.48 -4.04 -1.21
C ILE A 38 -1.43 -4.86 0.07
N ILE A 39 -1.69 -4.21 1.19
CA ILE A 39 -1.83 -4.83 2.50
C ILE A 39 -3.31 -4.77 2.91
N ALA A 40 -3.91 -5.94 3.10
CA ALA A 40 -5.27 -6.12 3.59
C ALA A 40 -5.27 -6.87 4.93
N GLU A 41 -6.35 -6.73 5.71
CA GLU A 41 -6.52 -7.43 6.99
C GLU A 41 -5.32 -7.26 7.94
N ALA A 42 -4.78 -6.05 8.00
CA ALA A 42 -3.61 -5.72 8.82
C ALA A 42 -3.93 -5.61 10.32
N GLY A 43 -5.20 -5.65 10.70
CA GLY A 43 -5.68 -5.56 12.08
C GLY A 43 -7.08 -4.96 12.13
N GLU A 44 -7.64 -4.91 13.34
CA GLU A 44 -8.94 -4.29 13.58
C GLU A 44 -8.88 -2.78 13.28
N ASN A 45 -9.86 -2.25 12.55
CA ASN A 45 -9.94 -0.84 12.14
C ASN A 45 -8.76 -0.32 11.29
N ILE A 46 -7.92 -1.20 10.72
CA ILE A 46 -6.89 -0.80 9.77
C ILE A 46 -7.46 -0.93 8.35
N PRO A 47 -7.62 0.18 7.60
CA PRO A 47 -8.10 0.11 6.23
C PRO A 47 -7.10 -0.64 5.34
N VAL A 48 -7.57 -1.10 4.18
CA VAL A 48 -6.67 -1.61 3.13
C VAL A 48 -5.81 -0.46 2.60
N PHE A 49 -4.50 -0.69 2.42
CA PHE A 49 -3.57 0.33 1.92
C PHE A 49 -2.53 -0.22 0.96
N GLY A 50 -1.99 0.67 0.13
CA GLY A 50 -0.92 0.37 -0.81
C GLY A 50 0.45 0.85 -0.33
N LEU A 51 1.49 0.06 -0.59
CA LEU A 51 2.90 0.44 -0.43
C LEU A 51 3.63 0.33 -1.77
N CYS A 52 4.59 1.23 -2.00
CA CYS A 52 5.59 1.05 -3.05
C CYS A 52 6.65 0.04 -2.60
N GLU A 53 7.49 -0.41 -3.53
CA GLU A 53 8.51 -1.41 -3.25
C GLU A 53 9.44 -0.98 -2.12
N SER A 54 9.91 0.28 -2.15
CA SER A 54 10.85 0.80 -1.15
C SER A 54 10.28 0.72 0.27
N HIS A 55 9.07 1.23 0.47
CA HIS A 55 8.42 1.25 1.79
C HIS A 55 7.94 -0.13 2.24
N PHE A 56 7.59 -1.02 1.33
CA PHE A 56 7.31 -2.42 1.67
C PHE A 56 8.57 -3.11 2.21
N GLN A 57 9.70 -2.97 1.51
CA GLN A 57 10.97 -3.55 1.95
C GLN A 57 11.45 -2.93 3.26
N GLU A 58 11.23 -1.62 3.46
CA GLU A 58 11.53 -0.96 4.73
C GLU A 58 10.72 -1.55 5.90
N GLY A 59 9.43 -1.80 5.69
CA GLY A 59 8.56 -2.47 6.67
C GLY A 59 8.99 -3.90 7.02
N ASN A 60 9.62 -4.61 6.07
CA ASN A 60 10.06 -6.00 6.22
C ASN A 60 11.49 -6.16 6.79
N LYS A 61 12.21 -5.08 7.08
CA LYS A 61 13.54 -5.19 7.70
C LYS A 61 13.45 -5.73 9.12
N GLU A 62 14.42 -6.58 9.49
CA GLU A 62 14.57 -7.08 10.86
C GLU A 62 14.66 -5.92 11.87
N GLY A 63 13.88 -6.00 12.96
CA GLY A 63 13.72 -4.92 13.93
C GLY A 63 12.48 -4.04 13.71
N GLY A 64 11.84 -4.13 12.53
CA GLY A 64 10.59 -3.46 12.20
C GLY A 64 10.73 -1.94 11.95
N CYS A 65 9.99 -1.43 10.97
CA CYS A 65 9.86 0.01 10.72
C CYS A 65 8.49 0.52 11.17
N LYS A 66 8.45 1.72 11.78
CA LYS A 66 7.20 2.48 12.00
C LYS A 66 6.90 3.34 10.78
N LEU A 67 5.99 2.88 9.94
CA LEU A 67 5.49 3.66 8.80
C LEU A 67 4.40 4.65 9.25
N ASN A 68 4.54 5.91 8.86
CA ASN A 68 3.50 6.92 9.03
C ASN A 68 2.53 6.86 7.84
N LEU A 69 1.40 6.18 8.01
CA LEU A 69 0.39 5.99 6.97
C LEU A 69 -0.63 7.14 6.97
N VAL A 70 -0.99 7.62 5.79
CA VAL A 70 -2.01 8.64 5.57
C VAL A 70 -3.13 8.05 4.72
N PHE A 71 -4.27 7.82 5.36
CA PHE A 71 -5.51 7.44 4.70
C PHE A 71 -6.24 8.73 4.34
N ALA A 72 -6.37 9.03 3.04
CA ALA A 72 -7.21 10.15 2.64
C ALA A 72 -8.65 9.85 3.05
N GLU A 73 -9.32 10.80 3.70
CA GLU A 73 -10.77 10.72 3.89
C GLU A 73 -11.41 10.53 2.52
N ALA A 74 -12.35 9.58 2.42
CA ALA A 74 -13.13 9.38 1.22
C ALA A 74 -13.87 10.68 0.90
N SER A 75 -13.28 11.51 0.03
CA SER A 75 -13.97 12.66 -0.54
C SER A 75 -15.21 12.11 -1.21
N LYS A 76 -16.39 12.42 -0.65
CA LYS A 76 -17.69 12.13 -1.26
C LYS A 76 -17.68 12.80 -2.63
N CYS A 77 -17.46 12.00 -3.68
CA CYS A 77 -17.92 12.36 -5.02
C CYS A 77 -19.41 12.04 -5.08
#